data_AF-A0A948LUB9-F1
#
_entry.id   AF-A0A948LUB9-F1
#
_cell.length_a   1.000
_cell.length_b   1.000
_cell.length_c   1.000
_cell.angle_alpha   90.00
_cell.angle_beta   90.00
_cell.angle_gamma   90.00
#
_symmetry.space_group_name_H-M   'P 1'
#
loop_
_entity.id
_entity.type
_entity.pdbx_description
1 polymer ?
#
loop_
_entity_poly.entity_id
_entity_poly.type
_entity_poly.pdbx_seq_one_letter_code
_entity_poly.pdbx_strand_id
1 'polypeptide(L)' 'NEGIRGHWGIESFHYIKDVVFGEDRSKVKTKNAPCNYSIIRNLVISILRNNNLHKIQETIEKCANNVPFMMSLI' A
#
# COMPACT_ATOMS: atom_id res chain seq x y z
N ASN A 1 12.02 25.40 -0.09
CA ASN A 1 11.20 24.38 -0.81
C ASN A 1 11.00 23.06 -0.04
N GLU A 2 11.44 22.94 1.21
CA GLU A 2 11.33 21.68 1.98
C GLU A 2 9.87 21.28 2.27
N GLY A 3 9.01 22.24 2.62
CA GLY A 3 7.59 21.98 2.87
C GLY A 3 6.83 21.44 1.64
N ILE A 4 7.15 21.95 0.45
CA ILE A 4 6.55 21.47 -0.81
C ILE A 4 6.97 20.01 -1.07
N ARG A 5 8.26 19.69 -0.89
CA ARG A 5 8.76 18.31 -1.08
C ARG A 5 8.16 17.34 -0.06
N GLY A 6 8.01 17.77 1.20
CA GLY A 6 7.35 16.98 2.25
C GLY A 6 5.88 16.70 1.93
N HIS A 7 5.15 17.72 1.48
CA HIS A 7 3.75 17.59 1.06
C HIS A 7 3.57 16.58 -0.08
N TRP A 8 4.39 16.66 -1.14
CA TRP A 8 4.35 15.69 -2.24
C TRP A 8 4.73 14.27 -1.81
N GLY A 9 5.61 14.12 -0.81
CA GLY A 9 5.92 12.81 -0.23
C GLY A 9 4.70 12.15 0.43
N ILE A 10 3.87 12.95 1.11
CA ILE A 10 2.62 12.49 1.72
C ILE A 10 1.60 12.14 0.63
N GLU A 11 1.44 12.99 -0.38
CA GLU A 11 0.49 12.75 -1.47
C GLU A 11 0.86 11.54 -2.33
N SER A 12 2.15 11.29 -2.55
CA SER A 12 2.63 10.06 -3.19
C SER A 12 2.24 8.80 -2.40
N PHE A 13 2.23 8.87 -1.07
CA PHE A 13 1.73 7.77 -0.24
C PHE A 13 0.21 7.58 -0.38
N HIS A 14 -0.56 8.67 -0.45
CA HIS A 14 -1.99 8.61 -0.74
C HIS A 14 -2.28 7.96 -2.09
N TYR A 15 -1.55 8.33 -3.15
CA TYR A 15 -1.69 7.71 -4.46
C TYR A 15 -1.58 6.17 -4.44
N ILE A 16 -0.63 5.63 -3.66
CA ILE A 16 -0.48 4.18 -3.50
C ILE A 16 -1.74 3.57 -2.87
N LYS A 17 -2.28 4.18 -1.81
CA LYS A 17 -3.50 3.67 -1.15
C LYS A 17 -4.73 3.79 -2.06
N ASP A 18 -4.92 4.96 -2.66
CA ASP A 18 -6.13 5.30 -3.41
C ASP A 18 -6.19 4.58 -4.75
N VAL A 19 -5.08 4.53 -5.48
CA VAL A 19 -5.03 3.98 -6.84
C VAL A 19 -4.54 2.55 -6.85
N VAL A 20 -3.36 2.26 -6.27
CA VAL A 20 -2.76 0.90 -6.35
C VAL A 20 -3.56 -0.11 -5.54
N PHE A 21 -3.99 0.26 -4.32
CA PHE A 21 -4.86 -0.57 -3.49
C PHE A 21 -6.37 -0.32 -3.69
N GLY A 22 -6.73 0.58 -4.60
CA GLY A 22 -8.12 0.89 -4.94
C GLY A 22 -8.97 1.35 -3.75
N GLU A 23 -8.38 2.05 -2.76
CA GLU A 23 -9.10 2.49 -1.57
C GLU A 23 -10.32 3.35 -1.92
N ASP A 24 -10.18 4.29 -2.85
CA ASP A 24 -11.27 5.19 -3.29
C ASP A 24 -12.43 4.42 -3.96
N ARG A 25 -12.09 3.35 -4.69
CA ARG A 25 -13.06 2.48 -5.38
C ARG A 25 -13.67 1.42 -4.46
N SER A 26 -13.18 1.29 -3.24
CA SER A 26 -13.62 0.26 -2.31
C SER A 26 -15.04 0.51 -1.81
N LYS A 27 -15.91 -0.49 -1.94
CA LYS A 27 -17.28 -0.46 -1.40
C LYS A 27 -17.36 -0.96 0.05
N VAL A 28 -16.23 -1.27 0.67
CA VAL A 28 -16.15 -1.75 2.06
C VAL A 28 -16.48 -0.60 3.01
N LYS A 29 -17.72 -0.56 3.50
CA LYS A 29 -18.23 0.52 4.37
C LYS A 29 -18.84 0.03 5.68
N THR A 30 -18.79 -1.27 5.94
CA THR A 30 -19.48 -1.89 7.08
C THR A 30 -18.61 -1.87 8.34
N LYS A 31 -19.16 -1.31 9.44
CA LYS A 31 -18.53 -1.32 10.78
C LYS A 31 -17.06 -0.87 10.72
N ASN A 32 -16.15 -1.69 11.28
CA ASN A 32 -14.73 -1.38 11.38
C ASN A 32 -13.93 -1.86 10.16
N ALA A 33 -14.58 -2.43 9.15
CA ALA A 33 -13.92 -2.93 7.95
C ALA A 33 -13.07 -1.87 7.22
N PRO A 34 -13.52 -0.62 6.98
CA PRO A 34 -12.67 0.39 6.34
C PRO A 34 -11.41 0.72 7.16
N CYS A 35 -11.53 0.79 8.50
CA CYS A 35 -10.39 1.05 9.38
C CYS A 35 -9.39 -0.10 9.36
N ASN A 36 -9.89 -1.34 9.54
CA ASN A 36 -9.06 -2.54 9.50
C ASN A 36 -8.34 -2.67 8.16
N TYR A 37 -9.02 -2.38 7.04
CA TYR A 37 -8.42 -2.44 5.72
C TYR A 37 -7.33 -1.38 5.54
N SER A 38 -7.53 -0.15 6.05
CA SER A 38 -6.50 0.89 6.05
C SER A 38 -5.25 0.45 6.82
N ILE A 39 -5.43 -0.18 7.99
CA ILE A 39 -4.32 -0.74 8.79
C ILE A 39 -3.57 -1.81 8.00
N ILE A 40 -4.30 -2.75 7.38
CA ILE A 40 -3.68 -3.83 6.58
C ILE A 40 -2.90 -3.27 5.39
N ARG A 41 -3.45 -2.29 4.65
CA ARG A 41 -2.73 -1.62 3.55
C ARG A 41 -1.43 -0.98 4.04
N ASN A 42 -1.49 -0.27 5.17
CA ASN A 42 -0.30 0.35 5.77
C ASN A 42 0.74 -0.69 6.19
N LEU A 43 0.29 -1.82 6.74
CA LEU A 43 1.15 -2.95 7.10
C LEU A 43 1.85 -3.51 5.86
N VAL A 44 1.11 -3.78 4.79
CA VAL A 44 1.68 -4.28 3.53
C VAL A 44 2.74 -3.30 2.98
N ILE A 45 2.43 -2.01 2.89
CA ILE A 45 3.39 -1.01 2.40
C ILE A 45 4.65 -0.99 3.28
N SER A 46 4.49 -1.13 4.59
CA SER A 46 5.62 -1.17 5.53
C SER A 46 6.50 -2.39 5.32
N ILE A 47 5.92 -3.58 5.15
CA ILE A 47 6.64 -4.83 4.85
C ILE A 47 7.43 -4.69 3.54
N LEU A 48 6.80 -4.16 2.49
CA LEU A 48 7.47 -3.99 1.19
C LEU A 48 8.66 -3.03 1.30
N ARG A 49 8.47 -1.90 1.99
CA ARG A 49 9.56 -0.93 2.22
C ARG A 49 10.68 -1.51 3.07
N ASN A 50 10.37 -2.31 4.10
CA ASN A 50 11.37 -2.98 4.92
C ASN A 50 12.23 -3.97 4.12
N ASN A 51 11.65 -4.59 3.08
CA ASN A 51 12.35 -5.45 2.14
C ASN A 51 13.04 -4.68 0.99
N ASN A 52 13.16 -3.34 1.08
CA ASN A 52 13.72 -2.46 0.03
C ASN A 52 12.96 -2.53 -1.31
N LEU A 53 11.69 -2.94 -1.30
CA LEU A 53 10.84 -3.02 -2.48
C LEU A 53 10.07 -1.70 -2.63
N HIS A 54 10.67 -0.76 -3.35
CA HIS A 54 10.08 0.57 -3.57
C HIS A 54 9.08 0.62 -4.73
N LYS A 55 9.10 -0.37 -5.63
CA LYS A 55 8.14 -0.52 -6.73
C LYS A 55 6.87 -1.22 -6.26
N ILE A 56 6.07 -0.50 -5.46
CA ILE A 56 4.93 -1.09 -4.73
C ILE A 56 3.92 -1.76 -5.67
N GLN A 57 3.54 -1.11 -6.78
CA GLN A 57 2.57 -1.66 -7.74
C GLN A 57 3.05 -2.99 -8.36
N GLU A 58 4.23 -2.99 -8.99
CA GLU A 58 4.84 -4.18 -9.61
C GLU A 58 5.00 -5.33 -8.59
N THR A 59 5.37 -4.98 -7.35
CA THR A 59 5.57 -5.97 -6.28
C THR A 59 4.25 -6.60 -5.84
N ILE A 60 3.18 -5.82 -5.72
CA ILE A 60 1.85 -6.34 -5.38
C ILE A 60 1.36 -7.28 -6.48
N GLU A 61 1.52 -6.90 -7.75
CA GLU A 61 1.18 -7.76 -8.89
C GLU A 61 1.99 -9.06 -8.88
N LYS A 62 3.27 -9.00 -8.54
CA LYS A 62 4.12 -10.18 -8.40
C LYS A 62 3.69 -11.08 -7.23
N CYS A 63 3.35 -10.50 -6.07
CA CYS A 63 2.82 -11.25 -4.93
C CYS A 63 1.49 -11.93 -5.26
N ALA A 64 0.60 -11.25 -6.00
CA ALA A 64 -0.68 -11.81 -6.42
C ALA A 64 -0.52 -13.02 -7.36
N ASN A 65 0.50 -13.00 -8.21
CA ASN A 65 0.77 -14.08 -9.16
C ASN A 65 1.76 -15.15 -8.64
N ASN A 66 2.44 -14.92 -7.51
CA ASN A 66 3.46 -15.81 -6.97
C ASN A 66 3.38 -15.88 -5.43
N VAL A 67 2.62 -16.85 -4.94
CA VAL A 67 2.41 -17.09 -3.51
C VAL A 67 3.72 -17.42 -2.76
N PRO A 68 4.64 -18.27 -3.28
CA PRO A 68 5.93 -18.48 -2.63
C PRO A 68 6.74 -17.19 -2.42
N PHE A 69 6.77 -16.32 -3.43
CA PHE A 69 7.43 -15.02 -3.30
C PHE A 69 6.76 -14.16 -2.23
N MET A 70 5.43 -14.08 -2.22
CA MET A 70 4.70 -13.36 -1.18
C MET A 70 5.03 -13.87 0.23
N MET A 71 5.07 -15.18 0.43
CA MET A 71 5.40 -15.79 1.73
C MET A 71 6.84 -15.52 2.16
N SER A 72 7.77 -15.32 1.23
CA SER A 72 9.17 -14.98 1.56
C SER A 72 9.36 -13.56 2.10
N LEU A 73 8.34 -12.70 2.02
CA LEU A 73 8.39 -11.31 2.49
C LEU A 73 7.98 -11.13 3.95
N ILE A 74 7.45 -12.19 4.57
CA ILE A 74 6.90 -12.22 5.93
C ILE A 74 7.83 -13.06 6.81
#